data_AF-A0A937QM47-F1
#
_entry.id   AF-A0A937QM47-F1
#
_cell.length_a   1.000
_cell.length_b   1.000
_cell.length_c   1.000
_cell.angle_alpha   90.00
_cell.angle_beta   90.00
_cell.angle_gamma   90.00
#
_symmetry.space_group_name_H-M   'P 1'
#
loop_
_entity.id
_entity.type
_entity.pdbx_description
1 polymer ?
#
loop_
_entity_poly.entity_id
_entity_poly.type
_entity_poly.pdbx_seq_one_letter_code
_entity_poly.pdbx_strand_id
1 'polypeptide(L)'
;MRKSLIAVSLAVSVLCMGGCIFVHSDETQDHGRFSADGTIAEIDAVGKLSFDSERRKGYERIAERQGLSPGAQVHLVEAVLGKLSFDNAKEQVLLTLIKNPGFCSAAEREILERIDRMAFESSKKNILKAISDRKT
;
A
#
# COMPACT_ATOMS: atom_id res chain seq x y z
N MET A 1 24.43 64.91 27.28
CA MET A 1 24.52 64.66 25.82
C MET A 1 24.42 63.13 25.63
N ARG A 2 23.48 62.48 24.96
CA ARG A 2 22.43 62.83 24.00
C ARG A 2 21.22 61.93 24.29
N LYS A 3 20.09 62.53 24.71
CA LYS A 3 18.75 61.93 24.65
C LYS A 3 18.14 62.44 23.34
N SER A 4 18.20 61.66 22.27
CA SER A 4 17.41 61.85 21.05
C SER A 4 17.87 60.85 20.01
N LEU A 5 17.03 59.86 19.74
CA LEU A 5 16.76 59.26 18.41
C LEU A 5 15.77 58.09 18.64
N ILE A 6 14.65 58.42 19.27
CA ILE A 6 13.38 57.70 19.11
C ILE A 6 12.54 58.64 18.24
N ALA A 7 11.87 58.08 17.23
CA ALA A 7 11.05 58.74 16.21
C ALA A 7 11.81 59.31 15.01
N VAL A 8 11.86 58.53 13.92
CA VAL A 8 11.26 58.83 12.60
C VAL A 8 11.64 57.70 11.65
N SER A 9 10.77 56.70 11.50
CA SER A 9 10.47 56.01 10.23
C SER A 9 9.36 55.00 10.48
N LEU A 10 8.22 55.54 10.89
CA LEU A 10 6.95 54.84 10.89
C LEU A 10 6.26 55.23 9.59
N ALA A 11 5.83 54.21 8.83
CA ALA A 11 4.99 54.20 7.62
C ALA A 11 5.67 53.66 6.35
N VAL A 12 4.94 52.77 5.67
CA VAL A 12 5.21 52.03 4.42
C VAL A 12 5.97 50.71 4.66
N SER A 13 5.41 49.49 4.65
CA SER A 13 4.09 48.95 4.32
C SER A 13 4.04 47.56 5.00
N VAL A 14 3.24 47.34 6.04
CA VAL A 14 1.94 46.63 5.94
C VAL A 14 1.72 46.00 4.56
N LEU A 15 1.87 44.67 4.47
CA LEU A 15 1.35 43.72 3.45
C LEU A 15 2.36 42.61 3.08
N CYS A 16 2.89 41.87 4.06
CA CYS A 16 3.40 40.51 3.82
C CYS A 16 2.87 39.50 4.85
N MET A 17 1.73 39.78 5.48
CA MET A 17 0.88 38.74 6.09
C MET A 17 -0.10 38.20 5.06
N GLY A 18 0.40 37.95 3.85
CA GLY A 18 -0.26 37.06 2.90
C GLY A 18 0.02 35.63 3.34
N GLY A 19 -0.60 35.23 4.45
CA GLY A 19 -0.74 33.82 4.78
C GLY A 19 -1.32 33.17 3.54
N CYS A 20 -0.55 32.28 2.93
CA CYS A 20 -1.12 31.31 2.02
C CYS A 20 -2.02 30.43 2.89
N ILE A 21 -3.27 30.85 3.06
CA ILE A 21 -4.34 29.90 3.29
C ILE A 21 -4.36 29.13 1.96
N PHE A 22 -3.54 28.09 1.91
CA PHE A 22 -3.78 26.98 1.01
C PHE A 22 -5.12 26.44 1.51
N VAL A 23 -6.20 26.99 0.95
CA VAL A 23 -7.49 26.33 0.98
C VAL A 23 -7.24 25.07 0.19
N HIS A 24 -6.75 24.04 0.89
CA HIS A 24 -6.91 22.69 0.44
C HIS A 24 -8.42 22.57 0.31
N SER A 25 -8.89 22.62 -0.93
CA SER A 25 -10.25 22.24 -1.23
C SER A 25 -10.36 20.85 -0.64
N ASP A 26 -11.12 20.76 0.45
CA ASP A 26 -11.57 19.52 1.04
C ASP A 26 -12.47 18.92 -0.04
N GLU A 27 -11.81 18.31 -1.02
CA GLU A 27 -12.42 17.45 -1.99
C GLU A 27 -12.95 16.33 -1.13
N THR A 28 -14.22 16.51 -0.76
CA THR A 28 -15.08 15.57 -0.06
C THR A 28 -14.53 14.20 -0.34
N GLN A 29 -13.78 13.70 0.64
CA GLN A 29 -13.15 12.40 0.58
C GLN A 29 -14.32 11.45 0.64
N ASP A 30 -14.94 11.24 -0.53
CA ASP A 30 -15.79 10.12 -0.82
C ASP A 30 -15.01 8.96 -0.21
N HIS A 31 -15.61 8.33 0.80
CA HIS A 31 -15.07 7.11 1.41
C HIS A 31 -15.22 6.00 0.37
N GLY A 32 -14.49 6.24 -0.71
CA GLY A 32 -14.66 5.75 -2.04
C GLY A 32 -14.32 4.29 -1.92
N ARG A 33 -15.35 3.50 -2.13
CA ARG A 33 -15.26 2.16 -2.64
C ARG A 33 -14.11 2.15 -3.64
N PHE A 34 -12.91 1.72 -3.19
CA PHE A 34 -11.73 1.73 -4.04
C PHE A 34 -12.12 0.93 -5.27
N SER A 35 -12.24 1.62 -6.42
CA SER A 35 -12.50 0.92 -7.67
C SER A 35 -11.41 -0.14 -7.82
N ALA A 36 -11.77 -1.32 -8.35
CA ALA A 36 -10.81 -2.39 -8.58
C ALA A 36 -9.55 -1.86 -9.31
N ASP A 37 -9.76 -0.92 -10.24
CA ASP A 37 -8.72 -0.25 -11.01
C ASP A 37 -7.75 0.58 -10.15
N GLY A 38 -8.26 1.27 -9.12
CA GLY A 38 -7.42 2.07 -8.22
C GLY A 38 -6.50 1.20 -7.36
N THR A 39 -6.98 0.04 -6.93
CA THR A 39 -6.16 -0.90 -6.14
C THR A 39 -5.08 -1.56 -7.00
N ILE A 40 -5.40 -1.90 -8.25
CA ILE A 40 -4.43 -2.44 -9.21
C ILE A 40 -3.32 -1.42 -9.48
N ALA A 41 -3.67 -0.15 -9.70
CA ALA A 41 -2.68 0.92 -9.88
C ALA A 41 -1.78 1.10 -8.65
N GLU A 42 -2.33 0.94 -7.44
CA GLU A 42 -1.52 0.98 -6.21
C GLU A 42 -0.54 -0.20 -6.12
N ILE A 43 -1.00 -1.42 -6.44
CA ILE A 43 -0.13 -2.61 -6.49
C ILE A 43 1.02 -2.38 -7.48
N ASP A 44 0.74 -1.83 -8.66
CA ASP A 44 1.75 -1.52 -9.66
C ASP A 44 2.73 -0.44 -9.19
N ALA A 45 2.25 0.58 -8.48
CA ALA A 45 3.09 1.61 -7.89
C ALA A 45 4.02 1.03 -6.82
N VAL A 46 3.51 0.16 -5.94
CA VAL A 46 4.33 -0.58 -4.96
C VAL A 46 5.37 -1.44 -5.67
N GLY A 47 5.01 -2.13 -6.75
CA GLY A 47 5.95 -2.99 -7.50
C GLY A 47 7.14 -2.26 -8.13
N LYS A 48 7.06 -0.93 -8.27
CA LYS A 48 8.14 -0.07 -8.79
C LYS A 48 9.12 0.41 -7.71
N LEU A 49 8.85 0.16 -6.43
CA LEU A 49 9.77 0.55 -5.35
C LEU A 49 11.11 -0.20 -5.48
N SER A 50 12.19 0.50 -5.14
CA SER A 50 13.56 0.02 -5.35
C SER A 50 13.95 -1.10 -4.39
N PHE A 51 13.41 -1.09 -3.17
CA PHE A 51 13.80 -2.05 -2.14
C PHE A 51 12.73 -3.12 -1.92
N ASP A 52 13.17 -4.37 -1.84
CA ASP A 52 12.27 -5.51 -1.61
C ASP A 52 11.50 -5.41 -0.30
N SER A 53 12.14 -4.87 0.74
CA SER A 53 11.53 -4.63 2.05
C SER A 53 10.37 -3.63 2.00
N GLU A 54 10.45 -2.62 1.14
CA GLU A 54 9.39 -1.63 0.91
C GLU A 54 8.25 -2.23 0.09
N ARG A 55 8.57 -2.98 -0.97
CA ARG A 55 7.58 -3.73 -1.76
C ARG A 55 6.79 -4.69 -0.87
N ARG A 56 7.48 -5.48 -0.05
CA ARG A 56 6.86 -6.40 0.91
C ARG A 56 5.89 -5.66 1.82
N LYS A 57 6.33 -4.60 2.49
CA LYS A 57 5.48 -3.78 3.39
C LYS A 57 4.28 -3.19 2.65
N GLY A 58 4.49 -2.71 1.42
CA GLY A 58 3.42 -2.14 0.60
C GLY A 58 2.37 -3.17 0.23
N TYR A 59 2.79 -4.34 -0.25
CA TYR A 59 1.89 -5.44 -0.59
C TYR A 59 1.19 -6.04 0.63
N GLU A 60 1.87 -6.19 1.76
CA GLU A 60 1.29 -6.66 3.02
C GLU A 60 0.14 -5.75 3.48
N ARG A 61 0.38 -4.44 3.50
CA ARG A 61 -0.67 -3.45 3.81
C ARG A 61 -1.87 -3.51 2.85
N ILE A 62 -1.65 -3.83 1.57
CA ILE A 62 -2.75 -4.01 0.62
C ILE A 62 -3.49 -5.32 0.95
N ALA A 63 -2.77 -6.41 1.20
CA ALA A 63 -3.32 -7.72 1.54
C ALA A 63 -4.20 -7.72 2.81
N GLU A 64 -3.91 -6.83 3.77
CA GLU A 64 -4.70 -6.66 5.00
C GLU A 64 -6.07 -5.99 4.77
N ARG A 65 -6.27 -5.31 3.64
CA ARG A 65 -7.50 -4.53 3.40
C ARG A 65 -8.70 -5.45 3.20
N GLN A 66 -9.77 -5.17 3.93
CA GLN A 66 -11.05 -5.84 3.69
C GLN A 66 -11.66 -5.37 2.37
N GLY A 67 -12.39 -6.26 1.69
CA GLY A 67 -13.13 -5.90 0.48
C GLY A 67 -12.28 -5.72 -0.79
N LEU A 68 -11.05 -6.26 -0.83
CA LEU A 68 -10.29 -6.35 -2.08
C LEU A 68 -11.11 -7.10 -3.13
N SER A 69 -11.26 -6.51 -4.32
CA SER A 69 -11.93 -7.18 -5.43
C SER A 69 -11.16 -8.46 -5.82
N PRO A 70 -11.83 -9.50 -6.34
CA PRO A 70 -11.14 -10.71 -6.78
C PRO A 70 -10.01 -10.44 -7.78
N GLY A 71 -10.22 -9.51 -8.72
CA GLY A 71 -9.19 -9.10 -9.68
C GLY A 71 -7.97 -8.46 -9.02
N ALA A 72 -8.18 -7.58 -8.01
CA ALA A 72 -7.08 -6.99 -7.27
C ALA A 72 -6.31 -8.03 -6.44
N GLN A 73 -7.00 -9.03 -5.86
CA GLN A 73 -6.34 -10.12 -5.13
C GLN A 73 -5.47 -10.98 -6.05
N VAL A 74 -5.98 -11.34 -7.23
CA VAL A 74 -5.21 -12.07 -8.26
C VAL A 74 -3.98 -11.25 -8.65
N HIS A 75 -4.17 -9.97 -9.00
CA HIS A 75 -3.08 -9.07 -9.40
C HIS A 75 -2.01 -8.92 -8.31
N LEU A 76 -2.43 -8.86 -7.03
CA LEU A 76 -1.52 -8.84 -5.90
C LEU A 76 -0.68 -10.13 -5.81
N VAL A 77 -1.29 -11.31 -6.02
CA VAL A 77 -0.54 -12.58 -6.05
C VAL A 77 0.49 -12.58 -7.18
N GLU A 78 0.11 -12.15 -8.39
CA GLU A 78 1.03 -12.07 -9.52
C GLU A 78 2.21 -11.14 -9.22
N ALA A 79 1.92 -9.97 -8.66
CA ALA A 79 2.91 -8.96 -8.30
C ALA A 79 3.85 -9.45 -7.19
N VAL A 80 3.33 -10.14 -6.17
CA VAL A 80 4.13 -10.71 -5.08
C VAL A 80 5.07 -11.78 -5.61
N LEU A 81 4.57 -12.75 -6.36
CA LEU A 81 5.37 -13.85 -6.88
C LEU A 81 6.38 -13.40 -7.95
N GLY A 82 6.05 -12.36 -8.71
CA GLY A 82 6.88 -11.85 -9.81
C GLY A 82 7.84 -10.72 -9.44
N LYS A 83 7.59 -9.97 -8.36
CA LYS A 83 8.39 -8.78 -8.00
C LYS A 83 9.16 -8.93 -6.69
N LEU A 84 8.74 -9.77 -5.76
CA LEU A 84 9.53 -10.01 -4.55
C LEU A 84 10.63 -11.04 -4.83
N SER A 85 11.84 -10.74 -4.37
CA SER A 85 12.99 -11.62 -4.61
C SER A 85 13.05 -12.78 -3.62
N PHE A 86 12.64 -12.55 -2.37
CA PHE A 86 12.80 -13.52 -1.28
C PHE A 86 11.50 -14.25 -0.98
N ASP A 87 11.55 -15.58 -0.87
CA ASP A 87 10.36 -16.38 -0.61
C ASP A 87 9.76 -16.14 0.77
N ASN A 88 10.58 -15.84 1.79
CA ASN A 88 10.03 -15.43 3.09
C ASN A 88 9.18 -14.16 2.97
N ALA A 89 9.56 -13.22 2.10
CA ALA A 89 8.77 -12.02 1.85
C ALA A 89 7.47 -12.35 1.07
N LYS A 90 7.54 -13.23 0.07
CA LYS A 90 6.36 -13.74 -0.65
C LYS A 90 5.40 -14.45 0.30
N GLU A 91 5.92 -15.37 1.12
CA GLU A 91 5.18 -16.14 2.09
C GLU A 91 4.42 -15.23 3.06
N GLN A 92 5.08 -14.24 3.64
CA GLN A 92 4.43 -13.31 4.57
C GLN A 92 3.23 -12.61 3.93
N VAL A 93 3.39 -12.04 2.74
CA VAL A 93 2.29 -11.34 2.05
C VAL A 93 1.16 -12.30 1.68
N LEU A 94 1.48 -13.48 1.15
CA LEU A 94 0.46 -14.46 0.76
C LEU A 94 -0.30 -15.01 1.97
N LEU A 95 0.38 -15.29 3.08
CA LEU A 95 -0.27 -15.69 4.32
C LEU A 95 -1.20 -14.60 4.86
N THR A 96 -0.79 -13.33 4.78
CA THR A 96 -1.64 -12.19 5.14
C THR A 96 -2.88 -12.12 4.26
N LEU A 97 -2.74 -12.29 2.94
CA LEU A 97 -3.85 -12.32 2.00
C LEU A 97 -4.81 -13.50 2.26
N ILE A 98 -4.29 -14.70 2.53
CA ILE A 98 -5.09 -15.89 2.83
C ILE A 98 -5.91 -15.69 4.11
N LYS A 99 -5.31 -15.09 5.14
CA LYS A 99 -5.99 -14.79 6.42
C LYS A 99 -7.09 -13.73 6.28
N ASN A 100 -7.10 -12.96 5.19
CA ASN A 100 -8.13 -11.97 4.97
C ASN A 100 -9.52 -12.63 4.83
N PRO A 101 -10.56 -12.16 5.55
CA PRO A 101 -11.92 -12.71 5.42
C PRO A 101 -12.45 -12.67 3.98
N GLY A 102 -12.03 -11.68 3.19
CA GLY A 102 -12.40 -11.50 1.79
C GLY A 102 -11.59 -12.35 0.80
N PHE A 103 -10.69 -13.22 1.26
CA PHE A 103 -9.88 -14.07 0.38
C PHE A 103 -10.74 -14.89 -0.58
N CYS A 104 -10.54 -14.70 -1.88
CA CYS A 104 -11.39 -15.26 -2.92
C CYS A 104 -10.78 -16.51 -3.58
N SER A 105 -11.64 -17.38 -4.12
CA SER A 105 -11.21 -18.62 -4.81
C SER A 105 -10.35 -18.37 -6.06
N ALA A 106 -10.51 -17.21 -6.71
CA ALA A 106 -9.69 -16.83 -7.85
C ALA A 106 -8.22 -16.61 -7.44
N ALA A 107 -8.00 -15.92 -6.32
CA ALA A 107 -6.66 -15.72 -5.75
C ALA A 107 -6.09 -17.03 -5.19
N GLU A 108 -6.92 -17.89 -4.58
CA GLU A 108 -6.50 -19.24 -4.17
C GLU A 108 -5.96 -20.05 -5.35
N ARG A 109 -6.73 -20.12 -6.44
CA ARG A 109 -6.31 -20.83 -7.65
C ARG A 109 -5.00 -20.27 -8.20
N GLU A 110 -4.89 -18.95 -8.26
CA GLU A 110 -3.69 -18.26 -8.73
C GLU A 110 -2.44 -18.61 -7.90
N ILE A 111 -2.59 -18.68 -6.57
CA ILE A 111 -1.51 -19.14 -5.67
C ILE A 111 -1.14 -20.59 -5.99
N LEU A 112 -2.12 -21.49 -6.09
CA LEU A 112 -1.89 -22.92 -6.32
C LEU A 112 -1.22 -23.20 -7.67
N GLU A 113 -1.61 -22.49 -8.73
CA GLU A 113 -1.03 -22.64 -10.07
C GLU A 113 0.43 -22.16 -10.16
N ARG A 114 0.82 -21.20 -9.30
CA ARG A 114 2.14 -20.54 -9.39
C ARG A 114 3.03 -20.75 -8.18
N ILE A 115 2.63 -21.60 -7.24
CA ILE A 115 3.39 -21.86 -6.01
C ILE A 115 4.81 -22.41 -6.30
N ASP A 116 4.99 -23.06 -7.45
CA ASP A 116 6.30 -23.55 -7.90
C ASP A 116 7.30 -22.45 -8.29
N ARG A 117 6.87 -21.19 -8.38
CA ARG A 117 7.76 -20.03 -8.50
C ARG A 117 8.51 -19.70 -7.20
N MET A 118 8.18 -20.39 -6.11
CA MET A 118 8.92 -20.33 -4.86
C MET A 118 10.00 -21.42 -4.87
N ALA A 119 11.21 -21.06 -4.48
CA ALA A 119 12.35 -21.97 -4.38
C ALA A 119 12.29 -22.83 -3.10
N PHE A 120 11.78 -22.30 -1.99
CA PHE A 120 11.80 -23.00 -0.71
C PHE A 120 10.51 -23.80 -0.46
N GLU A 121 10.66 -25.13 -0.40
CA GLU A 121 9.57 -26.07 -0.11
C GLU A 121 8.88 -25.82 1.24
N SER A 122 9.61 -25.32 2.25
CA SER A 122 9.01 -24.96 3.54
C SER A 122 7.96 -23.86 3.40
N SER A 123 8.25 -22.83 2.62
CA SER A 123 7.33 -21.72 2.38
C SER A 123 6.10 -22.18 1.59
N LYS A 124 6.29 -23.05 0.59
CA LYS A 124 5.17 -23.68 -0.14
C LYS A 124 4.24 -24.43 0.81
N LYS A 125 4.82 -25.30 1.68
CA LYS A 125 4.05 -26.08 2.66
C LYS A 125 3.26 -25.20 3.61
N ASN A 126 3.84 -24.10 4.09
CA ASN A 126 3.15 -23.18 4.99
C ASN A 126 1.95 -22.51 4.31
N ILE A 127 2.09 -22.08 3.05
CA ILE A 127 1.00 -21.50 2.25
C ILE A 127 -0.09 -22.53 1.98
N LEU A 128 0.26 -23.73 1.53
CA LEU A 128 -0.70 -24.81 1.27
C LEU A 128 -1.47 -25.21 2.54
N LYS A 129 -0.77 -25.29 3.67
CA LYS A 129 -1.39 -25.55 4.96
C LYS A 129 -2.40 -24.44 5.30
N ALA A 130 -2.04 -23.17 5.15
CA ALA A 130 -2.94 -22.06 5.43
C ALA A 130 -4.20 -22.06 4.54
N ILE A 131 -4.08 -22.45 3.27
CA ILE A 131 -5.24 -22.63 2.37
C ILE A 131 -6.12 -23.80 2.83
N SER A 132 -5.51 -24.93 3.23
CA SER A 132 -6.24 -26.10 3.73
C SER A 132 -6.98 -25.80 5.03
N ASP A 133 -6.32 -25.12 5.98
CA ASP A 133 -6.87 -24.77 7.29
C ASP A 133 -8.10 -23.85 7.17
N ARG A 134 -8.29 -23.14 6.05
CA ARG A 134 -9.49 -22.33 5.80
C ARG A 134 -10.73 -23.13 5.41
N LYS A 135 -10.54 -24.36 4.92
CA LYS A 135 -11.62 -25.22 4.40
C LYS A 135 -12.19 -26.15 5.47
N THR A 136 -11.46 -26.31 6.57
CA THR A 136 -11.84 -27.08 7.76
C THR A 136 -12.61 -26.22 8.73
#